data_AF-A0A9W8LRK4-F1
#
_entry.id   AF-A0A9W8LRK4-F1
#
_cell.length_a   1.000
_cell.length_b   1.000
_cell.length_c   1.000
_cell.angle_alpha   90.00
_cell.angle_beta   90.00
_cell.angle_gamma   90.00
#
_symmetry.space_group_name_H-M   'P 1'
#
loop_
_entity.id
_entity.type
_entity.pdbx_description
1 polymer ?
#
loop_
_entity_poly.entity_id
_entity_poly.type
_entity_poly.pdbx_seq_one_letter_code
_entity_poly.pdbx_strand_id
1 'polypeptide(L)'
;TLRDAYFFDGAGVLDRLLSDAGTFAAWVEAERARAIKSYMEAIAAPNAFESAYAADVVGADEPRPSQIAQRVVLLIEDIGERYEVIPSCMQRLQMLATAQFPLMIALVEDLEAELDEFSRVSLAFMRDAVEGTSRSTSNAAQLQQLATWYHTAWFVEEAACDWNCLELYVTMWAGVCRHAAMRDNGEDPRDWREGCDAWDEHDRRVLDAAPAPDSDDWLDGGIWERTIGTLGALRQRILELMGRAISKDVIGQLRAYRKKANWAIEEEGEGSVSAVLGVALLELAQLVESLSELIPYTALVRVLRGLAGEIDSFLVDRVACAHSFNANGGQQFATDVRALDRVISSPIEGRPSVFPRAHESARILCCPADSSAPVTDDMALTLDEWTPTVLDPTVDEGEALMVLAKLGIRRLALSDVRRLVRTRIDFADHDIA
;
A
#
# COMPACT_ATOMS: atom_id res chain seq x y z
N THR A 1 -28.59 11.92 -35.78
CA THR A 1 -29.78 12.55 -36.44
C THR A 1 -30.10 11.96 -37.81
N LEU A 2 -29.28 12.13 -38.85
CA LEU A 2 -29.62 11.58 -40.19
C LEU A 2 -29.72 10.05 -40.18
N ARG A 3 -28.79 9.39 -39.48
CA ARG A 3 -28.80 7.93 -39.30
C ARG A 3 -30.01 7.45 -38.47
N ASP A 4 -30.23 8.05 -37.31
CA ASP A 4 -31.23 7.55 -36.34
C ASP A 4 -32.67 7.92 -36.70
N ALA A 5 -32.87 9.11 -37.27
CA ALA A 5 -34.21 9.60 -37.59
C ALA A 5 -34.64 9.25 -39.03
N TYR A 6 -33.70 8.99 -39.94
CA TYR A 6 -33.99 8.77 -41.36
C TYR A 6 -33.39 7.48 -41.93
N PHE A 7 -32.75 6.64 -41.12
CA PHE A 7 -32.09 5.40 -41.56
C PHE A 7 -31.14 5.62 -42.74
N PHE A 8 -30.47 6.78 -42.74
CA PHE A 8 -29.55 7.14 -43.83
C PHE A 8 -28.19 6.47 -43.61
N ASP A 9 -27.87 5.52 -44.50
CA ASP A 9 -26.60 4.76 -44.49
C ASP A 9 -25.55 5.30 -45.50
N GLY A 10 -25.80 6.46 -46.10
CA GLY A 10 -24.86 7.10 -47.03
C GLY A 10 -23.78 7.95 -46.35
N ALA A 11 -22.81 8.42 -47.13
CA ALA A 11 -21.74 9.29 -46.64
C ALA A 11 -22.28 10.59 -46.05
N GLY A 12 -22.06 10.78 -44.75
CA GLY A 12 -22.51 11.95 -44.00
C GLY A 12 -21.57 13.16 -44.14
N VAL A 13 -21.95 14.25 -43.48
CA VAL A 13 -21.07 15.43 -43.34
C VAL A 13 -19.81 15.06 -42.55
N LEU A 14 -19.96 14.18 -41.55
CA LEU A 14 -18.85 13.68 -40.74
C LEU A 14 -17.83 12.93 -41.61
N ASP A 15 -18.27 12.05 -42.50
CA ASP A 15 -17.34 11.31 -43.39
C ASP A 15 -16.52 12.24 -44.28
N ARG A 16 -17.12 13.33 -44.77
CA ARG A 16 -16.41 14.33 -45.57
C ARG A 16 -15.36 15.09 -44.76
N LEU A 17 -15.63 15.39 -43.49
CA LEU A 17 -14.69 16.06 -42.59
C LEU A 17 -13.56 15.12 -42.14
N LEU A 18 -13.89 13.86 -41.86
CA LEU A 18 -12.94 12.83 -41.44
C LEU A 18 -12.05 12.33 -42.59
N SER A 19 -12.51 12.44 -43.84
CA SER A 19 -11.74 12.07 -45.03
C SER A 19 -10.61 13.07 -45.36
N ASP A 20 -10.70 14.30 -44.85
CA ASP A 20 -9.62 15.28 -45.00
C ASP A 20 -8.64 15.14 -43.83
N ALA A 21 -7.49 14.53 -44.11
CA ALA A 21 -6.44 14.30 -43.12
C ALA A 21 -5.98 15.59 -42.42
N GLY A 22 -5.97 16.73 -43.14
CA GLY A 22 -5.59 18.02 -42.56
C GLY A 22 -6.60 18.53 -41.53
N THR A 23 -7.89 18.43 -41.84
CA THR A 23 -8.98 18.84 -40.92
C THR A 23 -9.03 17.93 -39.69
N PHE A 24 -8.92 16.61 -39.87
CA PHE A 24 -8.92 15.67 -38.75
C PHE A 24 -7.73 15.91 -37.80
N ALA A 25 -6.51 16.03 -38.35
CA ALA A 25 -5.32 16.32 -37.54
C ALA A 25 -5.44 17.66 -36.79
N ALA A 26 -5.95 18.71 -37.44
CA ALA A 26 -6.18 20.00 -36.79
C ALA A 26 -7.20 19.91 -35.65
N TRP A 27 -8.25 19.09 -35.80
CA TRP A 27 -9.23 18.86 -34.74
C TRP A 27 -8.62 18.09 -33.56
N VAL A 28 -7.87 17.03 -33.81
CA VAL A 28 -7.17 16.24 -32.77
C VAL A 28 -6.24 17.14 -31.95
N GLU A 29 -5.45 17.99 -32.60
CA GLU A 29 -4.55 18.92 -31.93
C GLU A 29 -5.29 20.02 -31.15
N ALA A 30 -6.41 20.53 -31.69
CA ALA A 30 -7.25 21.48 -30.96
C ALA A 30 -7.85 20.85 -29.69
N GLU A 31 -8.28 19.59 -29.77
CA GLU A 31 -8.84 18.84 -28.66
C GLU A 31 -7.76 18.58 -27.58
N ARG A 32 -6.58 18.14 -28.00
CA ARG A 32 -5.40 18.00 -27.14
C ARG A 32 -5.05 19.31 -26.44
N ALA A 33 -4.94 20.41 -27.18
CA ALA A 33 -4.57 21.71 -26.61
C ALA A 33 -5.61 22.22 -25.60
N ARG A 34 -6.91 22.02 -25.88
CA ARG A 34 -8.01 22.32 -24.97
C ARG A 34 -7.89 21.51 -23.67
N ALA A 35 -7.66 20.20 -23.80
CA ALA A 35 -7.58 19.27 -22.69
C ALA A 35 -6.38 19.59 -21.77
N ILE A 36 -5.18 19.72 -22.35
CA ILE A 36 -3.95 20.08 -21.63
C ILE A 36 -4.12 21.41 -20.91
N LYS A 37 -4.66 22.43 -21.58
CA LYS A 37 -4.90 23.72 -20.95
C LYS A 37 -5.80 23.58 -19.71
N SER A 38 -6.89 22.84 -19.83
CA SER A 38 -7.78 22.61 -18.70
C SER A 38 -7.13 21.80 -17.58
N TYR A 39 -6.25 20.86 -17.90
CA TYR A 39 -5.48 20.12 -16.91
C TYR A 39 -4.52 21.04 -16.16
N MET A 40 -3.75 21.85 -16.89
CA MET A 40 -2.79 22.80 -16.32
C MET A 40 -3.46 23.82 -15.39
N GLU A 41 -4.66 24.28 -15.72
CA GLU A 41 -5.46 25.16 -14.84
C GLU A 41 -5.88 24.45 -13.55
N ALA A 42 -6.19 23.16 -13.62
CA ALA A 42 -6.63 22.38 -12.47
C ALA A 42 -5.46 22.01 -11.53
N ILE A 43 -4.32 21.59 -12.07
CA ILE A 43 -3.14 21.24 -11.24
C ILE A 43 -2.51 22.47 -10.60
N ALA A 44 -2.59 23.64 -11.26
CA ALA A 44 -2.11 24.90 -10.70
C ALA A 44 -2.99 25.44 -9.56
N ALA A 45 -4.17 24.87 -9.34
CA ALA A 45 -5.04 25.28 -8.25
C ALA A 45 -4.42 24.89 -6.90
N PRO A 46 -4.44 25.77 -5.88
CA PRO A 46 -3.83 25.47 -4.57
C PRO A 46 -4.49 24.28 -3.86
N ASN A 47 -5.74 23.99 -4.23
CA ASN A 47 -6.56 22.90 -3.71
C ASN A 47 -6.66 21.73 -4.70
N ALA A 48 -5.77 21.64 -5.69
CA ALA A 48 -5.80 20.59 -6.73
C ALA A 48 -5.90 19.18 -6.14
N PHE A 49 -5.07 18.90 -5.14
CA PHE A 49 -5.05 17.61 -4.46
C PHE A 49 -6.08 17.52 -3.33
N GLU A 50 -6.71 18.59 -2.88
CA GLU A 50 -7.71 18.48 -1.81
C GLU A 50 -8.92 17.64 -2.24
N SER A 51 -9.53 16.93 -1.27
CA SER A 51 -10.73 16.13 -1.51
C SER A 51 -11.84 16.98 -2.13
N ALA A 52 -12.43 16.50 -3.23
CA ALA A 52 -13.54 17.17 -3.90
C ALA A 52 -14.84 17.13 -3.07
N TYR A 53 -14.96 16.13 -2.19
CA TYR A 53 -16.13 15.92 -1.34
C TYR A 53 -15.78 16.00 0.14
N ALA A 54 -16.77 16.32 0.95
CA ALA A 54 -16.66 16.24 2.40
C ALA A 54 -16.57 14.76 2.86
N ALA A 55 -15.91 14.54 4.00
CA ALA A 55 -15.59 13.19 4.51
C ALA A 55 -16.83 12.35 4.86
N ASP A 56 -17.99 12.97 5.05
CA ASP A 56 -19.27 12.35 5.36
C ASP A 56 -20.06 11.89 4.13
N VAL A 57 -19.62 12.25 2.92
CA VAL A 57 -20.33 11.94 1.67
C VAL A 57 -19.88 10.61 1.05
N VAL A 58 -18.62 10.24 1.22
CA VAL A 58 -17.99 9.06 0.58
C VAL A 58 -17.78 7.97 1.62
N GLY A 59 -18.07 6.70 1.26
CA GLY A 59 -17.86 5.57 2.14
C GLY A 59 -16.41 5.42 2.63
N ALA A 60 -16.21 4.77 3.77
CA ALA A 60 -14.87 4.56 4.33
C ALA A 60 -13.97 3.67 3.43
N ASP A 61 -14.59 2.73 2.70
CA ASP A 61 -13.93 1.83 1.77
C ASP A 61 -14.13 2.22 0.29
N GLU A 62 -14.44 3.49 0.04
CA GLU A 62 -14.57 4.06 -1.31
C GLU A 62 -13.45 5.08 -1.58
N PRO A 63 -12.98 5.20 -2.83
CA PRO A 63 -11.97 6.19 -3.18
C PRO A 63 -12.50 7.61 -2.98
N ARG A 64 -11.74 8.46 -2.28
CA ARG A 64 -12.07 9.88 -2.09
C ARG A 64 -11.38 10.74 -3.14
N PRO A 65 -12.05 11.13 -4.24
CA PRO A 65 -11.39 11.84 -5.33
C PRO A 65 -10.88 13.21 -4.88
N SER A 66 -9.67 13.54 -5.30
CA SER A 66 -9.21 14.93 -5.29
C SER A 66 -9.84 15.72 -6.45
N GLN A 67 -9.76 17.05 -6.37
CA GLN A 67 -10.28 17.92 -7.43
C GLN A 67 -9.59 17.68 -8.78
N ILE A 68 -8.28 17.44 -8.78
CA ILE A 68 -7.53 17.13 -10.00
C ILE A 68 -7.93 15.76 -10.56
N ALA A 69 -8.09 14.74 -9.70
CA ALA A 69 -8.52 13.42 -10.12
C ALA A 69 -9.88 13.46 -10.81
N GLN A 70 -10.85 14.12 -10.18
CA GLN A 70 -12.18 14.32 -10.75
C GLN A 70 -12.11 15.07 -12.09
N ARG A 71 -11.28 16.12 -12.15
CA ARG A 71 -11.15 16.91 -13.37
C ARG A 71 -10.56 16.09 -14.52
N VAL A 72 -9.54 15.28 -14.27
CA VAL A 72 -8.91 14.40 -15.27
C VAL A 72 -9.90 13.37 -15.78
N VAL A 73 -10.62 12.68 -14.89
CA VAL A 73 -11.65 11.70 -15.26
C VAL A 73 -12.71 12.33 -16.16
N LEU A 74 -13.27 13.48 -15.75
CA LEU A 74 -14.26 14.21 -16.56
C LEU A 74 -13.72 14.66 -17.92
N LEU A 75 -12.46 15.08 -17.99
CA LEU A 75 -11.84 15.47 -19.26
C LEU A 75 -11.68 14.26 -20.19
N ILE A 76 -11.29 13.11 -19.66
CA ILE A 76 -11.15 11.87 -20.45
C ILE A 76 -12.54 11.47 -20.97
N GLU A 77 -13.55 11.44 -20.12
CA GLU A 77 -14.91 11.09 -20.51
C GLU A 77 -15.49 12.07 -21.56
N ASP A 78 -15.38 13.39 -21.36
CA ASP A 78 -15.83 14.41 -22.33
C ASP A 78 -15.13 14.28 -23.69
N ILE A 79 -13.84 13.93 -23.71
CA ILE A 79 -13.13 13.68 -24.97
C ILE A 79 -13.63 12.36 -25.60
N GLY A 80 -13.86 11.33 -24.79
CA GLY A 80 -14.35 10.01 -25.23
C GLY A 80 -15.68 10.09 -25.96
N GLU A 81 -16.65 10.79 -25.37
CA GLU A 81 -17.98 11.01 -25.97
C GLU A 81 -17.90 11.66 -27.36
N ARG A 82 -16.91 12.54 -27.58
CA ARG A 82 -16.77 13.27 -28.86
C ARG A 82 -16.28 12.39 -30.00
N TYR A 83 -15.42 11.42 -29.73
CA TYR A 83 -14.87 10.55 -30.78
C TYR A 83 -15.55 9.18 -30.86
N GLU A 84 -16.47 8.86 -29.94
CA GLU A 84 -17.31 7.66 -30.01
C GLU A 84 -18.06 7.56 -31.35
N VAL A 85 -18.53 8.71 -31.86
CA VAL A 85 -19.26 8.79 -33.13
C VAL A 85 -18.42 8.52 -34.39
N ILE A 86 -17.09 8.51 -34.26
CA ILE A 86 -16.17 8.29 -35.39
C ILE A 86 -16.22 6.82 -35.80
N PRO A 87 -16.49 6.46 -37.06
CA PRO A 87 -16.58 5.04 -37.45
C PRO A 87 -15.23 4.31 -37.44
N SER A 88 -14.13 5.00 -37.76
CA SER A 88 -12.82 4.37 -37.92
C SER A 88 -12.12 4.18 -36.57
N CYS A 89 -11.81 2.92 -36.24
CA CYS A 89 -11.01 2.51 -35.10
C CYS A 89 -9.63 3.17 -35.12
N MET A 90 -8.99 3.27 -36.28
CA MET A 90 -7.68 3.92 -36.42
C MET A 90 -7.73 5.39 -35.96
N GLN A 91 -8.76 6.13 -36.37
CA GLN A 91 -8.95 7.53 -35.98
C GLN A 91 -9.31 7.68 -34.49
N ARG A 92 -10.10 6.76 -33.93
CA ARG A 92 -10.36 6.72 -32.48
C ARG A 92 -9.09 6.48 -31.68
N LEU A 93 -8.23 5.56 -32.14
CA LEU A 93 -6.92 5.27 -31.53
C LEU A 93 -6.00 6.49 -31.61
N GLN A 94 -6.00 7.24 -32.71
CA GLN A 94 -5.27 8.51 -32.83
C GLN A 94 -5.78 9.57 -31.83
N MET A 95 -7.09 9.69 -31.64
CA MET A 95 -7.68 10.59 -30.63
C MET A 95 -7.28 10.19 -29.21
N LEU A 96 -7.38 8.89 -28.90
CA LEU A 96 -6.97 8.33 -27.61
C LEU A 96 -5.48 8.60 -27.34
N ALA A 97 -4.63 8.34 -28.32
CA ALA A 97 -3.18 8.50 -28.22
C ALA A 97 -2.76 9.97 -28.03
N THR A 98 -3.37 10.88 -28.78
CA THR A 98 -2.93 12.27 -28.85
C THR A 98 -3.64 13.17 -27.85
N ALA A 99 -4.88 12.88 -27.45
CA ALA A 99 -5.66 13.74 -26.55
C ALA A 99 -5.85 13.18 -25.14
N GLN A 100 -6.16 11.89 -24.97
CA GLN A 100 -6.48 11.32 -23.65
C GLN A 100 -5.25 10.80 -22.89
N PHE A 101 -4.37 10.02 -23.53
CA PHE A 101 -3.18 9.50 -22.83
C PHE A 101 -2.24 10.57 -22.28
N PRO A 102 -2.02 11.73 -22.93
CA PRO A 102 -1.20 12.78 -22.35
C PRO A 102 -1.75 13.31 -21.02
N LEU A 103 -3.07 13.29 -20.79
CA LEU A 103 -3.66 13.69 -19.51
C LEU A 103 -3.29 12.69 -18.40
N MET A 104 -3.40 11.39 -18.70
CA MET A 104 -3.03 10.33 -17.77
C MET A 104 -1.54 10.33 -17.45
N ILE A 105 -0.70 10.52 -18.46
CA ILE A 105 0.75 10.62 -18.30
C ILE A 105 1.10 11.82 -17.44
N ALA A 106 0.54 13.00 -17.73
CA ALA A 106 0.78 14.21 -16.94
C ALA A 106 0.39 14.03 -15.46
N LEU A 107 -0.78 13.43 -15.19
CA LEU A 107 -1.21 13.15 -13.81
C LEU A 107 -0.25 12.22 -13.07
N VAL A 108 0.19 11.14 -13.74
CA VAL A 108 1.13 10.18 -13.17
C VAL A 108 2.49 10.86 -12.88
N GLU A 109 3.02 11.61 -13.85
CA GLU A 109 4.29 12.33 -13.70
C GLU A 109 4.24 13.38 -12.58
N ASP A 110 3.13 14.12 -12.47
CA ASP A 110 2.95 15.11 -11.41
C ASP A 110 2.84 14.45 -10.04
N LEU A 111 2.10 13.34 -9.91
CA LEU A 111 2.04 12.56 -8.67
C LEU A 111 3.41 11.98 -8.28
N GLU A 112 4.17 11.48 -9.26
CA GLU A 112 5.52 10.98 -9.03
C GLU A 112 6.47 12.08 -8.55
N ALA A 113 6.43 13.26 -9.18
CA ALA A 113 7.24 14.40 -8.81
C ALA A 113 6.94 14.87 -7.38
N GLU A 114 5.65 14.95 -7.00
CA GLU A 114 5.22 15.29 -5.65
C GLU A 114 5.69 14.25 -4.63
N LEU A 115 5.63 12.96 -4.98
CA LEU A 115 6.09 11.87 -4.11
C LEU A 115 7.61 11.83 -3.94
N ASP A 116 8.34 12.17 -4.99
CA ASP A 116 9.80 12.30 -4.97
C ASP A 116 10.24 13.49 -4.10
N GLU A 117 9.56 14.63 -4.25
CA GLU A 117 9.80 15.81 -3.41
C GLU A 117 9.49 15.51 -1.95
N PHE A 118 8.35 14.86 -1.67
CA PHE A 118 8.02 14.39 -0.34
C PHE A 118 9.08 13.46 0.23
N SER A 119 9.56 12.50 -0.56
CA SER A 119 10.60 11.56 -0.13
C SER A 119 11.89 12.29 0.21
N ARG A 120 12.31 13.26 -0.61
CA ARG A 120 13.51 14.07 -0.38
C ARG A 120 13.40 14.90 0.90
N VAL A 121 12.27 15.58 1.06
CA VAL A 121 12.00 16.53 2.15
C VAL A 121 11.75 15.80 3.47
N SER A 122 10.92 14.76 3.46
CA SER A 122 10.61 13.96 4.64
C SER A 122 11.81 13.14 5.11
N LEU A 123 12.69 12.63 4.22
CA LEU A 123 13.94 12.01 4.65
C LEU A 123 14.90 12.99 5.34
N ALA A 124 14.92 14.26 4.92
CA ALA A 124 15.69 15.32 5.58
C ALA A 124 15.08 15.69 6.95
N PHE A 125 13.76 15.91 7.02
CA PHE A 125 13.09 16.29 8.28
C PHE A 125 13.01 15.16 9.29
N MET A 126 12.80 13.93 8.86
CA MET A 126 12.83 12.78 9.76
C MET A 126 14.25 12.51 10.29
N ARG A 127 15.31 13.09 9.70
CA ARG A 127 16.67 13.07 10.26
C ARG A 127 16.86 14.15 11.32
N ASP A 128 16.35 15.36 11.05
CA ASP A 128 16.54 16.52 11.93
C ASP A 128 15.56 16.55 13.13
N ALA A 129 14.37 15.95 13.01
CA ALA A 129 13.44 15.76 14.14
C ALA A 129 14.01 14.84 15.23
N VAL A 130 14.98 13.98 14.89
CA VAL A 130 15.72 13.17 15.86
C VAL A 130 16.71 14.01 16.69
N GLU A 131 17.09 15.20 16.21
CA GLU A 131 18.04 16.11 16.84
C GLU A 131 17.36 17.29 17.58
N GLY A 132 16.02 17.25 17.72
CA GLY A 132 15.29 18.13 18.64
C GLY A 132 15.18 19.60 18.21
N THR A 133 15.41 19.94 16.94
CA THR A 133 15.39 21.34 16.48
C THR A 133 14.31 21.61 15.41
N SER A 134 13.20 22.21 15.86
CA SER A 134 12.27 23.14 15.18
C SER A 134 11.48 22.77 13.90
N ARG A 135 10.21 23.23 13.88
CA ARG A 135 9.26 23.41 12.75
C ARG A 135 8.99 22.17 11.88
N SER A 136 8.35 21.16 12.47
CA SER A 136 7.72 20.07 11.71
C SER A 136 6.37 20.51 11.14
N THR A 137 6.09 20.25 9.86
CA THR A 137 4.71 19.89 9.49
C THR A 137 4.33 18.71 10.38
N SER A 138 3.18 18.78 11.06
CA SER A 138 2.73 17.69 11.93
C SER A 138 2.74 16.37 11.14
N ASN A 139 3.23 15.27 11.73
CA ASN A 139 3.20 13.95 11.12
C ASN A 139 1.79 13.63 10.57
N ALA A 140 0.74 14.09 11.25
CA ALA A 140 -0.65 13.98 10.81
C ALA A 140 -0.91 14.64 9.43
N ALA A 141 -0.35 15.83 9.19
CA ALA A 141 -0.51 16.53 7.91
C ALA A 141 0.21 15.79 6.76
N GLN A 142 1.39 15.22 7.04
CA GLN A 142 2.12 14.41 6.07
C GLN A 142 1.37 13.11 5.71
N LEU A 143 0.80 12.45 6.72
CA LEU A 143 -0.02 11.25 6.51
C LEU A 143 -1.31 11.57 5.74
N GLN A 144 -1.95 12.70 6.04
CA GLN A 144 -3.10 13.18 5.30
C GLN A 144 -2.75 13.46 3.83
N GLN A 145 -1.61 14.09 3.55
CA GLN A 145 -1.15 14.33 2.18
C GLN A 145 -0.89 13.01 1.42
N LEU A 146 -0.21 12.05 2.04
CA LEU A 146 0.00 10.72 1.45
C LEU A 146 -1.33 9.99 1.18
N ALA A 147 -2.28 10.06 2.12
CA ALA A 147 -3.61 9.47 1.95
C ALA A 147 -4.37 10.11 0.78
N THR A 148 -4.28 11.42 0.65
CA THR A 148 -4.88 12.16 -0.46
C THR A 148 -4.33 11.74 -1.82
N TRP A 149 -3.00 11.57 -1.94
CA TRP A 149 -2.40 11.05 -3.18
C TRP A 149 -2.79 9.60 -3.45
N TYR A 150 -2.87 8.78 -2.39
CA TYR A 150 -3.34 7.40 -2.51
C TYR A 150 -4.75 7.33 -3.09
N HIS A 151 -5.68 8.13 -2.56
CA HIS A 151 -7.06 8.20 -3.06
C HIS A 151 -7.15 8.78 -4.47
N THR A 152 -6.32 9.78 -4.80
CA THR A 152 -6.22 10.34 -6.16
C THR A 152 -5.85 9.24 -7.16
N ALA A 153 -4.79 8.47 -6.88
CA ALA A 153 -4.36 7.38 -7.73
C ALA A 153 -5.42 6.26 -7.83
N TRP A 154 -6.05 5.90 -6.70
CA TRP A 154 -7.08 4.86 -6.66
C TRP A 154 -8.31 5.26 -7.47
N PHE A 155 -8.84 6.46 -7.27
CA PHE A 155 -10.02 6.92 -7.99
C PHE A 155 -9.84 6.85 -9.51
N VAL A 156 -8.67 7.26 -9.99
CA VAL A 156 -8.37 7.27 -11.43
C VAL A 156 -8.07 5.86 -11.95
N GLU A 157 -7.46 4.99 -11.13
CA GLU A 157 -7.27 3.57 -11.46
C GLU A 157 -8.61 2.87 -11.64
N GLU A 158 -9.56 3.12 -10.73
CA GLU A 158 -10.91 2.54 -10.79
C GLU A 158 -11.69 3.03 -12.01
N ALA A 159 -11.63 4.34 -12.31
CA ALA A 159 -12.19 4.88 -13.54
C ALA A 159 -11.57 4.23 -14.80
N ALA A 160 -10.24 3.99 -14.81
CA ALA A 160 -9.57 3.32 -15.92
C ALA A 160 -9.98 1.85 -16.07
N CYS A 161 -10.24 1.14 -14.96
CA CYS A 161 -10.84 -0.19 -14.98
C CYS A 161 -12.24 -0.17 -15.59
N ASP A 162 -13.07 0.80 -15.22
CA ASP A 162 -14.41 0.95 -15.79
C ASP A 162 -14.36 1.27 -17.29
N TRP A 163 -13.43 2.13 -17.71
CA TRP A 163 -13.24 2.45 -19.13
C TRP A 163 -12.84 1.23 -19.94
N ASN A 164 -12.04 0.30 -19.40
CA ASN A 164 -11.72 -0.96 -20.09
C ASN A 164 -12.96 -1.79 -20.43
N CYS A 165 -14.08 -1.61 -19.74
CA CYS A 165 -15.33 -2.32 -19.98
C CYS A 165 -16.30 -1.56 -20.90
N LEU A 166 -16.03 -0.31 -21.29
CA LEU A 166 -16.90 0.44 -22.19
C LEU A 166 -16.72 -0.02 -23.65
N GLU A 167 -17.84 -0.08 -24.39
CA GLU A 167 -17.87 -0.53 -25.78
C GLU A 167 -16.86 0.20 -26.67
N LEU A 168 -16.71 1.52 -26.49
CA LEU A 168 -15.74 2.34 -27.21
C LEU A 168 -14.30 1.80 -27.08
N TYR A 169 -13.86 1.50 -25.86
CA TYR A 169 -12.49 1.05 -25.59
C TYR A 169 -12.30 -0.42 -25.91
N VAL A 170 -13.32 -1.26 -25.67
CA VAL A 170 -13.32 -2.68 -26.05
C VAL A 170 -13.21 -2.85 -27.55
N THR A 171 -13.96 -2.07 -28.34
CA THR A 171 -13.89 -2.13 -29.81
C THR A 171 -12.52 -1.69 -30.34
N MET A 172 -11.93 -0.65 -29.75
CA MET A 172 -10.56 -0.23 -30.06
C MET A 172 -9.52 -1.29 -29.70
N TRP A 173 -9.64 -1.88 -28.51
CA TRP A 173 -8.74 -2.94 -28.04
C TRP A 173 -8.79 -4.18 -28.95
N ALA A 174 -9.98 -4.62 -29.33
CA ALA A 174 -10.15 -5.70 -30.29
C ALA A 174 -9.48 -5.37 -31.65
N GLY A 175 -9.54 -4.12 -32.10
CA GLY A 175 -8.81 -3.64 -33.28
C GLY A 175 -7.30 -3.79 -33.12
N VAL A 176 -6.75 -3.32 -32.00
CA VAL A 176 -5.33 -3.43 -31.67
C VAL A 176 -4.86 -4.89 -31.61
N CYS A 177 -5.61 -5.78 -30.97
CA CYS A 177 -5.29 -7.21 -30.92
C CYS A 177 -5.26 -7.84 -32.32
N ARG A 178 -6.23 -7.51 -33.19
CA ARG A 178 -6.22 -7.96 -34.59
C ARG A 178 -4.98 -7.48 -35.35
N HIS A 179 -4.62 -6.21 -35.16
CA HIS A 179 -3.45 -5.62 -35.79
C HIS A 179 -2.14 -6.28 -35.33
N ALA A 180 -2.00 -6.52 -34.02
CA ALA A 180 -0.86 -7.21 -33.43
C ALA A 180 -0.74 -8.66 -33.92
N ALA A 181 -1.86 -9.39 -34.01
CA ALA A 181 -1.89 -10.77 -34.49
C ALA A 181 -1.42 -10.90 -35.95
N MET A 182 -1.70 -9.89 -36.79
CA MET A 182 -1.25 -9.88 -38.19
C MET A 182 0.27 -9.65 -38.35
N ARG A 183 0.93 -9.06 -37.35
CA ARG A 183 2.36 -8.73 -37.42
C ARG A 183 3.28 -9.91 -37.07
N ASP A 184 2.76 -11.00 -36.51
CA ASP A 184 3.46 -12.27 -36.22
C ASP A 184 4.88 -12.11 -35.58
N ASN A 185 5.07 -11.05 -34.80
CA ASN A 185 6.35 -10.66 -34.22
C ASN A 185 6.46 -10.93 -32.71
N GLY A 186 5.38 -11.38 -32.06
CA GLY A 186 5.32 -11.52 -30.60
C GLY A 186 5.35 -10.19 -29.83
N GLU A 187 5.05 -9.08 -30.51
CA GLU A 187 4.89 -7.77 -29.87
C GLU A 187 3.68 -7.78 -28.94
N ASP A 188 3.82 -7.20 -27.74
CA ASP A 188 2.71 -7.02 -26.80
C ASP A 188 1.70 -6.04 -27.44
N PRO A 189 0.42 -6.42 -27.65
CA PRO A 189 -0.59 -5.52 -28.21
C PRO A 189 -0.72 -4.20 -27.44
N ARG A 190 -0.29 -4.15 -26.18
CA ARG A 190 -0.29 -2.94 -25.34
C ARG A 190 0.72 -1.88 -25.80
N ASP A 191 1.69 -2.22 -26.66
CA ASP A 191 2.69 -1.30 -27.26
C ASP A 191 2.21 -0.55 -28.51
N TRP A 192 0.96 -0.72 -28.91
CA TRP A 192 0.42 -0.18 -30.16
C TRP A 192 0.66 1.33 -30.41
N ARG A 193 0.84 2.12 -29.35
CA ARG A 193 1.03 3.58 -29.43
C ARG A 193 2.28 3.96 -30.23
N GLU A 194 3.36 3.19 -30.11
CA GLU A 194 4.64 3.51 -30.76
C GLU A 194 4.57 3.40 -32.29
N GLY A 195 3.58 2.67 -32.82
CA GLY A 195 3.37 2.48 -34.25
C GLY A 195 2.33 3.39 -34.90
N CYS A 196 1.60 4.19 -34.11
CA CYS A 196 0.41 4.91 -34.59
C CYS A 196 0.69 5.90 -35.72
N ASP A 197 1.86 6.54 -35.73
CA ASP A 197 2.26 7.53 -36.74
C ASP A 197 2.62 6.90 -38.09
N ALA A 198 2.92 5.60 -38.10
CA ALA A 198 3.33 4.85 -39.29
C ALA A 198 2.18 4.08 -39.95
N TRP A 199 0.97 4.14 -39.40
CA TRP A 199 -0.17 3.40 -39.92
C TRP A 199 -0.59 3.85 -41.31
N ASP A 200 -0.82 2.88 -42.18
CA ASP A 200 -1.26 3.09 -43.55
C ASP A 200 -2.72 2.63 -43.80
N GLU A 201 -3.12 2.67 -45.06
CA GLU A 201 -4.45 2.24 -45.48
C GLU A 201 -4.70 0.72 -45.30
N HIS A 202 -3.64 -0.10 -45.28
CA HIS A 202 -3.75 -1.52 -44.95
C HIS A 202 -4.00 -1.70 -43.45
N ASP A 203 -3.24 -1.01 -42.60
CA ASP A 203 -3.44 -1.02 -41.14
C ASP A 203 -4.85 -0.56 -40.78
N ARG A 204 -5.34 0.51 -41.41
CA ARG A 204 -6.72 0.99 -41.23
C ARG A 204 -7.76 -0.10 -41.48
N ARG A 205 -7.60 -0.88 -42.55
CA ARG A 205 -8.53 -1.97 -42.89
C ARG A 205 -8.50 -3.10 -41.87
N VAL A 206 -7.33 -3.41 -41.31
CA VAL A 206 -7.18 -4.43 -40.28
C VAL A 206 -7.82 -3.99 -38.96
N LEU A 207 -7.57 -2.74 -38.56
CA LEU A 207 -8.14 -2.13 -37.35
C LEU A 207 -9.67 -2.03 -37.44
N ASP A 208 -10.20 -1.58 -38.57
CA ASP A 208 -11.64 -1.37 -38.80
C ASP A 208 -12.41 -2.67 -39.14
N ALA A 209 -11.72 -3.81 -39.28
CA ALA A 209 -12.36 -5.09 -39.58
C ALA A 209 -13.27 -5.56 -38.44
N ALA A 210 -14.38 -6.22 -38.78
CA ALA A 210 -15.22 -6.87 -37.78
C ALA A 210 -14.44 -8.00 -37.06
N PRO A 211 -14.65 -8.20 -35.75
CA PRO A 211 -14.02 -9.31 -35.03
C PRO A 211 -14.42 -10.65 -35.65
N ALA A 212 -13.46 -11.58 -35.73
CA ALA A 212 -13.77 -12.95 -36.15
C ALA A 212 -14.61 -13.61 -35.07
N PRO A 213 -15.67 -14.37 -35.41
CA PRO A 213 -16.59 -14.94 -34.43
C PRO A 213 -15.94 -15.95 -33.46
N ASP A 214 -14.75 -16.46 -33.79
CA ASP A 214 -14.06 -17.51 -33.02
C ASP A 214 -12.76 -17.03 -32.33
N SER A 215 -12.40 -15.74 -32.42
CA SER A 215 -11.17 -15.21 -31.80
C SER A 215 -11.45 -14.50 -30.47
N ASP A 216 -11.10 -15.15 -29.37
CA ASP A 216 -11.17 -14.61 -28.01
C ASP A 216 -9.87 -13.95 -27.56
N ASP A 217 -8.87 -13.81 -28.45
CA ASP A 217 -7.53 -13.27 -28.15
C ASP A 217 -7.53 -11.83 -27.61
N TRP A 218 -8.63 -11.10 -27.76
CA TRP A 218 -8.80 -9.74 -27.22
C TRP A 218 -9.40 -9.72 -25.81
N LEU A 219 -9.85 -10.87 -25.26
CA LEU A 219 -10.37 -10.96 -23.89
C LEU A 219 -9.26 -10.82 -22.83
N ASP A 220 -8.01 -11.09 -23.19
CA ASP A 220 -6.86 -11.01 -22.28
C ASP A 220 -6.29 -9.58 -22.18
N GLY A 221 -6.99 -8.71 -21.45
CA GLY A 221 -6.53 -7.38 -21.04
C GLY A 221 -7.36 -6.23 -21.59
N GLY A 222 -6.79 -5.03 -21.58
CA GLY A 222 -7.47 -3.83 -22.05
C GLY A 222 -6.53 -2.70 -22.45
N ILE A 223 -7.08 -1.70 -23.15
CA ILE A 223 -6.31 -0.59 -23.70
C ILE A 223 -5.73 0.33 -22.62
N TRP A 224 -6.33 0.33 -21.41
CA TRP A 224 -5.87 1.09 -20.23
C TRP A 224 -5.02 0.26 -19.26
N GLU A 225 -4.74 -1.02 -19.55
CA GLU A 225 -4.07 -1.94 -18.61
C GLU A 225 -2.73 -1.41 -18.08
N ARG A 226 -1.94 -0.76 -18.93
CA ARG A 226 -0.67 -0.13 -18.52
C ARG A 226 -0.89 1.00 -17.52
N THR A 227 -1.88 1.84 -17.79
CA THR A 227 -2.23 2.96 -16.91
C THR A 227 -2.72 2.45 -15.56
N ILE A 228 -3.56 1.42 -15.54
CA ILE A 228 -4.02 0.73 -14.33
C ILE A 228 -2.82 0.18 -13.54
N GLY A 229 -1.91 -0.54 -14.22
CA GLY A 229 -0.70 -1.07 -13.61
C GLY A 229 0.20 0.00 -13.00
N THR A 230 0.42 1.11 -13.69
CA THR A 230 1.24 2.23 -13.20
C THR A 230 0.60 2.92 -11.99
N LEU A 231 -0.70 3.20 -12.02
CA LEU A 231 -1.43 3.78 -10.88
C LEU A 231 -1.43 2.83 -9.67
N GLY A 232 -1.63 1.54 -9.91
CA GLY A 232 -1.54 0.51 -8.87
C GLY A 232 -0.14 0.44 -8.23
N ALA A 233 0.92 0.53 -9.03
CA ALA A 233 2.29 0.61 -8.53
C ALA A 233 2.53 1.88 -7.70
N LEU A 234 2.01 3.04 -8.13
CA LEU A 234 2.06 4.27 -7.36
C LEU A 234 1.35 4.14 -6.01
N ARG A 235 0.17 3.53 -5.97
CA ARG A 235 -0.54 3.28 -4.71
C ARG A 235 0.30 2.45 -3.74
N GLN A 236 0.94 1.38 -4.22
CA GLN A 236 1.80 0.56 -3.37
C GLN A 236 3.00 1.37 -2.84
N ARG A 237 3.63 2.17 -3.70
CA ARG A 237 4.75 3.04 -3.32
C ARG A 237 4.35 4.07 -2.25
N ILE A 238 3.16 4.65 -2.35
CA ILE A 238 2.61 5.59 -1.37
C ILE A 238 2.39 4.88 -0.01
N LEU A 239 1.81 3.67 -0.02
CA LEU A 239 1.61 2.88 1.20
C LEU A 239 2.93 2.50 1.88
N GLU A 240 3.96 2.16 1.11
CA GLU A 240 5.30 1.88 1.64
C GLU A 240 5.95 3.11 2.28
N LEU A 241 5.77 4.30 1.70
CA LEU A 241 6.23 5.55 2.29
C LEU A 241 5.49 5.88 3.59
N MET A 242 4.16 5.72 3.58
CA MET A 242 3.32 5.90 4.76
C MET A 242 3.75 4.95 5.89
N GLY A 243 3.90 3.66 5.60
CA GLY A 243 4.34 2.66 6.58
C GLY A 243 5.74 2.94 7.14
N ARG A 244 6.69 3.39 6.32
CA ARG A 244 8.03 3.79 6.78
C ARG A 244 8.00 5.03 7.69
N ALA A 245 7.22 6.04 7.33
CA ALA A 245 7.09 7.25 8.14
C ALA A 245 6.50 6.93 9.53
N ILE A 246 5.40 6.16 9.57
CA ILE A 246 4.75 5.74 10.82
C ILE A 246 5.69 4.89 11.66
N SER A 247 6.33 3.88 11.07
CA SER A 247 7.23 2.99 11.80
C SER A 247 8.38 3.76 12.43
N LYS A 248 8.96 4.74 11.72
CA LYS A 248 10.03 5.57 12.26
C LYS A 248 9.56 6.43 13.44
N ASP A 249 8.35 6.99 13.36
CA ASP A 249 7.77 7.81 14.43
C ASP A 249 7.50 6.97 15.69
N VAL A 250 6.77 5.86 15.54
CA VAL A 250 6.41 4.97 16.67
C VAL A 250 7.66 4.36 17.32
N ILE A 251 8.62 3.87 16.54
CA ILE A 251 9.90 3.36 17.09
C ILE A 251 10.68 4.49 17.78
N GLY A 252 10.56 5.74 17.30
CA GLY A 252 11.08 6.94 17.95
C GLY A 252 10.49 7.16 19.35
N GLN A 253 9.17 7.06 19.47
CA GLN A 253 8.44 7.20 20.74
C GLN A 253 8.79 6.08 21.74
N LEU A 254 9.02 4.86 21.25
CA LEU A 254 9.42 3.71 22.09
C LEU A 254 10.86 3.78 22.61
N ARG A 255 11.67 4.79 22.23
CA ARG A 255 13.06 4.92 22.73
C ARG A 255 13.13 5.10 24.24
N ALA A 256 12.18 5.79 24.85
CA ALA A 256 12.13 5.94 26.31
C ALA A 256 11.88 4.59 26.99
N TYR A 257 10.96 3.81 26.45
CA TYR A 257 10.66 2.45 26.91
C TYR A 257 11.89 1.53 26.80
N ARG A 258 12.66 1.62 25.70
CA ARG A 258 13.93 0.90 25.57
C ARG A 258 14.95 1.23 26.65
N LYS A 259 14.97 2.45 27.18
CA LYS A 259 15.96 2.88 28.22
C LYS A 259 15.55 2.47 29.63
N LYS A 260 14.37 1.89 29.82
CA LYS A 260 13.91 1.36 31.10
C LYS A 260 14.90 0.28 31.58
N ALA A 261 15.49 0.49 32.76
CA ALA A 261 16.57 -0.37 33.30
C ALA A 261 16.17 -1.16 34.56
N ASN A 262 14.95 -0.96 35.06
CA ASN A 262 14.44 -1.58 36.29
C ASN A 262 13.77 -2.94 36.07
N TRP A 263 13.87 -3.54 34.88
CA TRP A 263 13.32 -4.88 34.56
C TRP A 263 13.77 -5.99 35.52
N ALA A 264 14.94 -5.81 36.14
CA ALA A 264 15.54 -6.71 37.10
C ALA A 264 15.11 -6.49 38.56
N ILE A 265 14.58 -5.29 38.87
CA ILE A 265 14.41 -4.76 40.24
C ILE A 265 12.93 -4.58 40.58
N GLU A 266 12.02 -4.76 39.61
CA GLU A 266 10.58 -4.63 39.84
C GLU A 266 10.09 -5.64 40.92
N GLU A 267 9.61 -5.09 42.03
CA GLU A 267 8.85 -5.80 43.06
C GLU A 267 7.34 -5.74 42.72
N GLU A 268 6.56 -6.69 43.26
CA GLU A 268 5.14 -6.99 42.99
C GLU A 268 4.44 -6.10 41.95
N GLY A 269 4.15 -6.69 40.78
CA GLY A 269 3.52 -5.99 39.66
C GLY A 269 2.08 -5.60 39.97
N GLU A 270 1.82 -4.29 40.09
CA GLU A 270 0.51 -3.75 39.80
C GLU A 270 0.22 -4.08 38.34
N GLY A 271 -0.81 -4.87 38.02
CA GLY A 271 -1.14 -5.34 36.66
C GLY A 271 -1.51 -4.26 35.63
N SER A 272 -0.98 -3.06 35.79
CA SER A 272 -1.09 -1.89 34.94
C SER A 272 0.06 -1.83 33.93
N VAL A 273 -0.10 -0.97 32.92
CA VAL A 273 0.91 -0.73 31.89
C VAL A 273 2.03 0.14 32.46
N SER A 274 3.28 -0.11 32.05
CA SER A 274 4.44 0.70 32.42
C SER A 274 4.18 2.19 32.17
N ALA A 275 4.40 3.04 33.18
CA ALA A 275 4.19 4.49 33.05
C ALA A 275 4.98 5.13 31.89
N VAL A 276 6.17 4.61 31.58
CA VAL A 276 7.03 5.06 30.46
C VAL A 276 6.39 4.78 29.09
N LEU A 277 5.52 3.77 29.00
CA LEU A 277 4.82 3.40 27.77
C LEU A 277 3.50 4.14 27.59
N GLY A 278 2.92 4.70 28.66
CA GLY A 278 1.57 5.28 28.65
C GLY A 278 1.33 6.35 27.57
N VAL A 279 2.26 7.29 27.41
CA VAL A 279 2.15 8.35 26.38
C VAL A 279 2.24 7.76 24.97
N ALA A 280 3.22 6.89 24.71
CA ALA A 280 3.39 6.25 23.40
C ALA A 280 2.19 5.37 23.02
N LEU A 281 1.54 4.73 24.01
CA LEU A 281 0.33 3.94 23.79
C LEU A 281 -0.87 4.80 23.39
N LEU A 282 -1.04 5.96 24.01
CA LEU A 282 -2.09 6.92 23.65
C LEU A 282 -1.86 7.51 22.26
N GLU A 283 -0.62 7.91 21.95
CA GLU A 283 -0.24 8.43 20.63
C GLU A 283 -0.44 7.37 19.53
N LEU A 284 -0.05 6.11 19.81
CA LEU A 284 -0.29 4.99 18.90
C LEU A 284 -1.80 4.74 18.67
N ALA A 285 -2.63 4.81 19.72
CA ALA A 285 -4.07 4.62 19.58
C ALA A 285 -4.71 5.71 18.70
N GLN A 286 -4.35 6.98 18.90
CA GLN A 286 -4.80 8.10 18.08
C GLN A 286 -4.32 7.97 16.63
N LEU A 287 -3.10 7.50 16.43
CA LEU A 287 -2.56 7.24 15.09
C LEU A 287 -3.35 6.12 14.38
N VAL A 288 -3.64 5.01 15.07
CA VAL A 288 -4.44 3.91 14.49
C VAL A 288 -5.85 4.37 14.12
N GLU A 289 -6.50 5.16 14.98
CA GLU A 289 -7.82 5.74 14.72
C GLU A 289 -7.78 6.68 13.51
N SER A 290 -6.86 7.64 13.49
CA SER A 290 -6.72 8.57 12.35
C SER A 290 -6.43 7.85 11.02
N LEU A 291 -5.60 6.81 11.02
CA LEU A 291 -5.34 6.02 9.82
C LEU A 291 -6.59 5.28 9.33
N SER A 292 -7.43 4.78 10.24
CA SER A 292 -8.68 4.12 9.86
C SER A 292 -9.69 5.05 9.19
N GLU A 293 -9.57 6.37 9.43
CA GLU A 293 -10.39 7.38 8.75
C GLU A 293 -9.77 7.85 7.42
N LEU A 294 -8.45 7.73 7.26
CA LEU A 294 -7.69 8.26 6.12
C LEU A 294 -7.61 7.29 4.94
N ILE A 295 -7.53 5.97 5.18
CA ILE A 295 -7.28 4.96 4.14
C ILE A 295 -8.26 3.78 4.26
N PRO A 296 -8.57 3.08 3.15
CA PRO A 296 -9.50 1.94 3.17
C PRO A 296 -8.94 0.78 4.01
N TYR A 297 -9.84 -0.11 4.46
CA TYR A 297 -9.51 -1.20 5.38
C TYR A 297 -8.34 -2.09 4.88
N THR A 298 -8.33 -2.42 3.59
CA THR A 298 -7.29 -3.28 3.00
C THR A 298 -5.90 -2.65 3.08
N ALA A 299 -5.80 -1.34 2.84
CA ALA A 299 -4.57 -0.56 2.97
C ALA A 299 -4.17 -0.41 4.44
N LEU A 300 -5.13 -0.13 5.33
CA LEU A 300 -4.92 -0.01 6.77
C LEU A 300 -4.27 -1.28 7.34
N VAL A 301 -4.85 -2.45 7.05
CA VAL A 301 -4.32 -3.73 7.53
C VAL A 301 -2.90 -3.97 7.04
N ARG A 302 -2.58 -3.60 5.79
CA ARG A 302 -1.23 -3.75 5.23
C ARG A 302 -0.22 -2.87 5.97
N VAL A 303 -0.56 -1.60 6.20
CA VAL A 303 0.30 -0.65 6.93
C VAL A 303 0.49 -1.08 8.39
N LEU A 304 -0.59 -1.46 9.08
CA LEU A 304 -0.54 -1.87 10.47
C LEU A 304 0.22 -3.19 10.68
N ARG A 305 0.11 -4.15 9.75
CA ARG A 305 0.92 -5.38 9.82
C ARG A 305 2.42 -5.10 9.60
N GLY A 306 2.76 -4.17 8.70
CA GLY A 306 4.14 -3.73 8.51
C GLY A 306 4.69 -3.07 9.78
N LEU A 307 3.94 -2.13 10.35
CA LEU A 307 4.26 -1.49 11.63
C LEU A 307 4.41 -2.53 12.75
N ALA A 308 3.51 -3.51 12.79
CA ALA A 308 3.54 -4.53 13.81
C ALA A 308 4.82 -5.37 13.76
N GLY A 309 5.29 -5.74 12.57
CA GLY A 309 6.54 -6.48 12.39
C GLY A 309 7.78 -5.70 12.89
N GLU A 310 7.80 -4.38 12.67
CA GLU A 310 8.87 -3.50 13.16
C GLU A 310 8.84 -3.38 14.70
N ILE A 311 7.65 -3.23 15.30
CA ILE A 311 7.50 -3.17 16.75
C ILE A 311 7.84 -4.52 17.38
N ASP A 312 7.38 -5.64 16.82
CA ASP A 312 7.69 -6.99 17.30
C ASP A 312 9.22 -7.20 17.35
N SER A 313 9.91 -6.85 16.26
CA SER A 313 11.37 -6.93 16.17
C SER A 313 12.05 -5.99 17.17
N PHE A 314 11.55 -4.77 17.34
CA PHE A 314 12.07 -3.83 18.34
C PHE A 314 11.93 -4.36 19.77
N LEU A 315 10.76 -4.88 20.14
CA LEU A 315 10.49 -5.42 21.47
C LEU A 315 11.40 -6.60 21.78
N VAL A 316 11.61 -7.50 20.83
CA VAL A 316 12.50 -8.66 21.02
C VAL A 316 13.96 -8.23 21.07
N ASP A 317 14.46 -7.56 20.02
CA ASP A 317 15.90 -7.36 19.85
C ASP A 317 16.47 -6.26 20.75
N ARG A 318 15.67 -5.23 21.03
CA ARG A 318 16.09 -4.01 21.74
C ARG A 318 15.61 -3.92 23.18
N VAL A 319 14.64 -4.74 23.59
CA VAL A 319 14.14 -4.78 24.97
C VAL A 319 14.39 -6.15 25.59
N ALA A 320 13.68 -7.18 25.15
CA ALA A 320 13.70 -8.51 25.77
C ALA A 320 15.11 -9.16 25.77
N CYS A 321 15.80 -9.10 24.64
CA CYS A 321 17.14 -9.66 24.50
C CYS A 321 18.26 -8.70 24.96
N ALA A 322 17.93 -7.45 25.32
CA ALA A 322 18.92 -6.41 25.61
C ALA A 322 19.06 -6.09 27.11
N HIS A 323 18.03 -6.36 27.90
CA HIS A 323 17.99 -6.12 29.34
C HIS A 323 17.94 -7.41 30.12
N SER A 324 18.32 -7.37 31.39
CA SER A 324 18.12 -8.48 32.32
C SER A 324 16.75 -8.38 33.02
N PHE A 325 16.12 -9.53 33.28
CA PHE A 325 14.76 -9.63 33.80
C PHE A 325 14.68 -10.51 35.05
N ASN A 326 13.87 -10.09 36.01
CA ASN A 326 13.32 -10.99 37.03
C ASN A 326 11.92 -11.50 36.59
N ALA A 327 11.27 -12.37 37.37
CA ALA A 327 10.00 -12.97 36.97
C ALA A 327 8.87 -11.91 36.86
N ASN A 328 8.87 -10.92 37.76
CA ASN A 328 7.90 -9.83 37.78
C ASN A 328 8.08 -8.87 36.60
N GLY A 329 9.32 -8.54 36.23
CA GLY A 329 9.64 -7.73 35.06
C GLY A 329 9.27 -8.45 33.76
N GLY A 330 9.37 -9.79 33.74
CA GLY A 330 8.80 -10.62 32.67
C GLY A 330 7.28 -10.47 32.57
N GLN A 331 6.57 -10.48 33.70
CA GLN A 331 5.12 -10.26 33.74
C GLN A 331 4.73 -8.84 33.32
N GLN A 332 5.50 -7.81 33.73
CA GLN A 332 5.30 -6.43 33.29
C GLN A 332 5.49 -6.29 31.79
N PHE A 333 6.55 -6.89 31.24
CA PHE A 333 6.78 -6.93 29.79
C PHE A 333 5.62 -7.62 29.07
N ALA A 334 5.10 -8.72 29.60
CA ALA A 334 3.93 -9.40 29.04
C ALA A 334 2.67 -8.50 29.06
N THR A 335 2.46 -7.71 30.11
CA THR A 335 1.36 -6.75 30.20
C THR A 335 1.50 -5.63 29.16
N ASP A 336 2.70 -5.08 29.02
CA ASP A 336 3.01 -4.02 28.05
C ASP A 336 2.85 -4.49 26.60
N VAL A 337 3.34 -5.70 26.27
CA VAL A 337 3.17 -6.32 24.94
C VAL A 337 1.69 -6.51 24.62
N ARG A 338 0.88 -7.02 25.56
CA ARG A 338 -0.58 -7.17 25.38
C ARG A 338 -1.28 -5.83 25.16
N ALA A 339 -0.83 -4.77 25.83
CA ALA A 339 -1.42 -3.45 25.66
C ALA A 339 -1.17 -2.90 24.25
N LEU A 340 0.07 -3.02 23.75
CA LEU A 340 0.42 -2.63 22.38
C LEU A 340 -0.33 -3.49 21.34
N ASP A 341 -0.39 -4.81 21.55
CA ASP A 341 -1.05 -5.77 20.63
C ASP A 341 -2.53 -5.43 20.46
N ARG A 342 -3.21 -5.06 21.56
CA ARG A 342 -4.62 -4.63 21.55
C ARG A 342 -4.84 -3.38 20.72
N VAL A 343 -3.96 -2.39 20.80
CA VAL A 343 -4.13 -1.13 20.06
C VAL A 343 -3.99 -1.37 18.56
N ILE A 344 -2.95 -2.08 18.11
CA ILE A 344 -2.74 -2.32 16.68
C ILE A 344 -3.71 -3.35 16.11
N SER A 345 -4.13 -4.33 16.91
CA SER A 345 -5.10 -5.33 16.48
C SER A 345 -6.56 -4.85 16.55
N SER A 346 -6.82 -3.69 17.17
CA SER A 346 -8.18 -3.14 17.33
C SER A 346 -8.96 -3.06 16.00
N PRO A 347 -8.39 -2.52 14.91
CA PRO A 347 -9.08 -2.50 13.62
C PRO A 347 -9.00 -3.82 12.84
N ILE A 348 -8.10 -4.76 13.17
CA ILE A 348 -7.84 -5.94 12.34
C ILE A 348 -8.83 -7.07 12.69
N GLU A 349 -9.71 -7.43 11.76
CA GLU A 349 -10.63 -8.55 11.92
C GLU A 349 -9.89 -9.89 12.05
N GLY A 350 -10.37 -10.77 12.93
CA GLY A 350 -9.84 -12.14 13.10
C GLY A 350 -8.84 -12.35 14.25
N ARG A 351 -8.37 -11.29 14.94
CA ARG A 351 -7.57 -11.34 16.18
C ARG A 351 -6.42 -12.38 16.30
N PRO A 352 -5.65 -12.76 15.26
CA PRO A 352 -4.35 -13.35 15.56
C PRO A 352 -3.48 -12.26 16.19
N SER A 353 -2.69 -12.59 17.21
CA SER A 353 -1.72 -11.64 17.77
C SER A 353 -0.78 -11.15 16.67
N VAL A 354 -0.55 -9.84 16.63
CA VAL A 354 0.33 -9.18 15.66
C VAL A 354 1.79 -9.15 16.11
N PHE A 355 2.06 -9.53 17.36
CA PHE A 355 3.39 -9.60 17.97
C PHE A 355 3.79 -11.01 18.39
N PRO A 356 3.80 -11.98 17.46
CA PRO A 356 4.01 -13.37 17.82
C PRO A 356 5.36 -13.60 18.51
N ARG A 357 6.44 -12.93 18.08
CA ARG A 357 7.77 -13.13 18.68
C ARG A 357 7.83 -12.52 20.08
N ALA A 358 7.30 -11.31 20.28
CA ALA A 358 7.29 -10.65 21.59
C ALA A 358 6.41 -11.39 22.60
N HIS A 359 5.29 -11.98 22.16
CA HIS A 359 4.47 -12.85 23.02
C HIS A 359 5.21 -14.14 23.42
N GLU A 360 5.92 -14.78 22.50
CA GLU A 360 6.76 -15.94 22.82
C GLU A 360 7.91 -15.55 23.77
N SER A 361 8.55 -14.40 23.56
CA SER A 361 9.59 -13.87 24.45
C SER A 361 9.03 -13.59 25.85
N ALA A 362 7.85 -12.98 25.94
CA ALA A 362 7.18 -12.73 27.20
C ALA A 362 6.83 -14.03 27.94
N ARG A 363 6.41 -15.09 27.22
CA ARG A 363 6.18 -16.42 27.81
C ARG A 363 7.45 -16.98 28.43
N ILE A 364 8.59 -16.92 27.73
CA ILE A 364 9.89 -17.37 28.25
C ILE A 364 10.27 -16.58 29.52
N LEU A 365 10.13 -15.25 29.49
CA LEU A 365 10.49 -14.39 30.62
C LEU A 365 9.56 -14.57 31.83
N CYS A 366 8.30 -14.97 31.63
CA CYS A 366 7.33 -15.24 32.69
C CYS A 366 7.44 -16.65 33.28
N CYS A 367 8.23 -17.54 32.69
CA CYS A 367 8.37 -18.91 33.19
C CYS A 367 8.90 -18.92 34.64
N PRO A 368 8.22 -19.62 35.56
CA PRO A 368 8.73 -19.79 36.92
C PRO A 368 10.05 -20.57 36.89
N ALA A 369 10.98 -20.17 37.77
CA ALA A 369 12.26 -20.85 37.95
C ALA A 369 12.04 -22.24 38.57
N ASP A 370 11.35 -22.30 39.72
CA ASP A 370 11.14 -23.53 40.48
C ASP A 370 9.74 -24.15 40.30
N SER A 371 9.65 -25.48 40.46
CA SER A 371 8.42 -26.28 40.45
C SER A 371 7.46 -26.03 41.62
N SER A 372 7.81 -25.14 42.56
CA SER A 372 6.97 -24.78 43.71
C SER A 372 5.96 -23.66 43.43
N ALA A 373 6.06 -22.97 42.28
CA ALA A 373 5.10 -21.94 41.88
C ALA A 373 3.82 -22.57 41.29
N PRO A 374 2.62 -22.02 41.55
CA PRO A 374 1.39 -22.55 40.96
C PRO A 374 1.47 -22.40 39.44
N VAL A 375 1.66 -23.54 38.76
CA VAL A 375 1.62 -23.65 37.31
C VAL A 375 0.24 -23.22 36.85
N THR A 376 0.15 -22.15 36.07
CA THR A 376 -1.07 -21.80 35.34
C THR A 376 -1.27 -22.83 34.22
N ASP A 377 -2.53 -23.17 33.93
CA ASP A 377 -2.98 -24.26 33.03
C ASP A 377 -2.38 -24.24 31.60
N ASP A 378 -1.69 -23.16 31.21
CA ASP A 378 -1.07 -22.94 29.91
C ASP A 378 0.44 -23.29 29.83
N MET A 379 1.15 -23.52 30.95
CA MET A 379 2.63 -23.70 30.95
C MET A 379 3.07 -24.98 31.70
N ALA A 380 3.05 -26.12 31.02
CA ALA A 380 3.29 -27.44 31.63
C ALA A 380 4.74 -27.77 32.06
N LEU A 381 5.72 -26.88 31.85
CA LEU A 381 7.14 -27.12 32.13
C LEU A 381 7.80 -25.90 32.78
N THR A 382 8.61 -26.10 33.83
CA THR A 382 9.37 -25.02 34.48
C THR A 382 10.65 -24.70 33.71
N LEU A 383 11.27 -23.53 33.98
CA LEU A 383 12.48 -23.14 33.26
C LEU A 383 13.61 -24.19 33.44
N ASP A 384 13.73 -24.79 34.62
CA ASP A 384 14.71 -25.85 34.94
C ASP A 384 14.60 -27.10 34.04
N GLU A 385 13.39 -27.46 33.63
CA GLU A 385 13.13 -28.74 32.95
C GLU A 385 13.54 -28.73 31.48
N TRP A 386 13.45 -27.58 30.81
CA TRP A 386 13.72 -27.47 29.38
C TRP A 386 15.00 -26.69 29.05
N THR A 387 15.48 -25.83 29.95
CA THR A 387 16.67 -25.00 29.75
C THR A 387 17.93 -25.79 29.42
N PRO A 388 18.25 -26.93 30.10
CA PRO A 388 19.43 -27.73 29.78
C PRO A 388 19.42 -28.23 28.34
N THR A 389 18.27 -28.71 27.86
CA THR A 389 18.09 -29.22 26.49
C THR A 389 18.25 -28.13 25.43
N VAL A 390 17.87 -26.89 25.75
CA VAL A 390 17.92 -25.75 24.81
C VAL A 390 19.28 -25.06 24.81
N LEU A 391 19.96 -24.99 25.95
CA LEU A 391 21.27 -24.34 26.07
C LEU A 391 22.43 -25.28 25.68
N ASP A 392 22.27 -26.60 25.78
CA ASP A 392 23.30 -27.57 25.41
C ASP A 392 23.63 -27.49 23.90
N PRO A 393 24.87 -27.14 23.52
CA PRO A 393 25.27 -27.06 22.11
C PRO A 393 25.41 -28.44 21.44
N THR A 394 25.37 -29.54 22.21
CA THR A 394 25.51 -30.91 21.71
C THR A 394 24.17 -31.56 21.32
N VAL A 395 23.06 -30.99 21.76
CA VAL A 395 21.71 -31.45 21.43
C VAL A 395 21.33 -31.03 20.00
N ASP A 396 20.62 -31.91 19.30
CA ASP A 396 20.12 -31.63 17.96
C ASP A 396 19.14 -30.45 17.95
N GLU A 397 19.26 -29.57 16.95
CA GLU A 397 18.41 -28.38 16.83
C GLU A 397 16.93 -28.76 16.71
N GLY A 398 16.62 -29.90 16.07
CA GLY A 398 15.25 -30.41 15.95
C GLY A 398 14.66 -30.80 17.31
N GLU A 399 15.44 -31.42 18.19
CA GLU A 399 15.00 -31.81 19.53
C GLU A 399 14.71 -30.58 20.41
N ALA A 400 15.59 -29.58 20.37
CA ALA A 400 15.38 -28.31 21.08
C ALA A 400 14.12 -27.58 20.59
N LEU A 401 13.88 -27.54 19.28
CA LEU A 401 12.67 -26.94 18.69
C LEU A 401 11.40 -27.71 19.04
N MET A 402 11.45 -29.04 19.19
CA MET A 402 10.30 -29.83 19.64
C MET A 402 9.90 -29.51 21.08
N VAL A 403 10.89 -29.30 21.96
CA VAL A 403 10.63 -28.88 23.36
C VAL A 403 10.02 -27.47 23.38
N LEU A 404 10.56 -26.54 22.60
CA LEU A 404 10.02 -25.18 22.47
C LEU A 404 8.60 -25.16 21.89
N ALA A 405 8.30 -26.04 20.92
CA ALA A 405 6.95 -26.15 20.36
C ALA A 405 5.90 -26.60 21.38
N LYS A 406 6.29 -27.44 22.37
CA LYS A 406 5.42 -27.84 23.49
C LYS A 406 5.13 -26.68 24.45
N LEU A 407 6.05 -25.71 24.55
CA LEU A 407 5.89 -24.46 25.29
C LEU A 407 5.11 -23.38 24.50
N GLY A 408 4.65 -23.72 23.28
CA GLY A 408 3.96 -22.78 22.40
C GLY A 408 4.89 -21.72 21.79
N ILE A 409 6.20 -21.99 21.73
CA ILE A 409 7.22 -21.16 21.06
C ILE A 409 7.49 -21.76 19.69
N ARG A 410 7.12 -21.04 18.62
CA ARG A 410 7.21 -21.52 17.23
C ARG A 410 7.79 -20.51 16.26
N ARG A 411 7.88 -19.24 16.65
CA ARG A 411 8.24 -18.11 15.79
C ARG A 411 9.62 -17.52 16.13
N LEU A 412 10.08 -17.68 17.37
CA LEU A 412 11.43 -17.31 17.78
C LEU A 412 12.48 -18.27 17.23
N ALA A 413 13.61 -17.70 16.79
CA ALA A 413 14.80 -18.49 16.45
C ALA A 413 15.46 -19.04 17.71
N LEU A 414 16.07 -20.23 17.63
CA LEU A 414 16.74 -20.87 18.76
C LEU A 414 17.85 -19.98 19.37
N SER A 415 18.55 -19.19 18.55
CA SER A 415 19.54 -18.20 19.01
C SER A 415 18.94 -17.12 19.90
N ASP A 416 17.74 -16.64 19.57
CA ASP A 416 17.03 -15.62 20.33
C ASP A 416 16.55 -16.20 21.65
N VAL A 417 16.01 -17.42 21.64
CA VAL A 417 15.61 -18.14 22.86
C VAL A 417 16.79 -18.32 23.80
N ARG A 418 17.94 -18.80 23.30
CA ARG A 418 19.18 -18.94 24.09
C ARG A 418 19.62 -17.62 24.70
N ARG A 419 19.49 -16.50 23.96
CA ARG A 419 19.81 -15.17 24.46
C ARG A 419 18.83 -14.71 25.53
N LEU A 420 17.52 -14.96 25.37
CA LEU A 420 16.47 -14.63 26.33
C LEU A 420 16.59 -15.42 27.65
N VAL A 421 16.99 -16.69 27.59
CA VAL A 421 17.23 -17.46 28.81
C VAL A 421 18.37 -16.85 29.62
N ARG A 422 19.46 -16.44 28.95
CA ARG A 422 20.61 -15.77 29.60
C ARG A 422 20.30 -14.40 30.16
N THR A 423 19.21 -13.75 29.72
CA THR A 423 18.79 -12.46 30.30
C THR A 423 17.98 -12.61 31.59
N ARG A 424 17.49 -13.81 31.93
CA ARG A 424 16.85 -14.06 33.23
C ARG A 424 17.92 -14.16 34.32
N ILE A 425 17.82 -13.30 35.32
CA ILE A 425 18.84 -13.18 36.38
C ILE A 425 18.92 -14.46 37.21
N ASP A 426 17.78 -15.12 37.41
CA ASP A 426 17.68 -16.40 38.13
C ASP A 426 18.50 -17.53 37.47
N PHE A 427 18.87 -17.38 36.18
CA PHE A 427 19.58 -18.39 35.38
C PHE A 427 20.87 -17.87 34.76
N ALA A 428 21.25 -16.61 35.01
CA ALA A 428 22.50 -16.06 34.51
C ALA A 428 23.74 -16.83 35.02
N ASP A 429 23.60 -17.55 36.14
CA ASP A 429 24.66 -18.36 36.77
C ASP A 429 24.69 -19.83 36.30
N HIS A 430 23.75 -20.28 35.46
CA HIS A 430 23.82 -21.61 34.81
C HIS A 430 24.72 -21.55 33.57
N ASP A 431 26.01 -21.23 33.79
CA ASP A 431 27.04 -21.50 32.79
C ASP A 431 27.21 -23.02 32.69
N ILE A 432 26.92 -23.57 31.51
CA ILE A 432 27.19 -24.97 31.18
C ILE A 432 28.70 -25.20 31.33
N ALA A 433 29.06 -26.10 32.25
CA ALA A 433 30.42 -26.59 32.46
C ALA A 433 30.95 -27.37 31.25
#